data_AF-A0A6A6CX60-F1
#
_entry.id   AF-A0A6A6CX60-F1
#
_cell.length_a   1.000
_cell.length_b   1.000
_cell.length_c   1.000
_cell.angle_alpha   90.00
_cell.angle_beta   90.00
_cell.angle_gamma   90.00
#
_symmetry.space_group_name_H-M   'P 1'
#
loop_
_entity.id
_entity.type
_entity.pdbx_description
1 polymer ?
#
loop_
_entity_poly.entity_id
_entity_poly.type
_entity_poly.pdbx_seq_one_letter_code
_entity_poly.pdbx_strand_id
1 'polypeptide(L)'
;MATLQSLPKDILVLLLDYLHNIEDYTNLSSTCKKLRECMQMALPDTLLRLAVAQSRIFFRPSPHFLFAATARELGDWARQSDANEQELAERCRGGVAALLDLALDHCGITMERIRELHQIRFDIINPVTDIIDRCVGAQWYDQEDFWNTVEDAYTINSDPPETFFHLTIYGELFGPDFETVLNNDSTVRKLKPATRIEFAKYCITDPAVASKDEYEEAVRSVERTGPHDLDDDGFWNYSNHNIALTWTIKSQTWRPYWKSMREKGGPDFQDDFDDGWWTEDGVDQDWRQRMWENGMLCQGLEGLGMMRPQYQDKWVDKVKEWREKIEKLEREPASTTVGIQTTLEYPYLLGDLRICASGYVAGT
;
A
#
# COMPACT_ATOMS: atom_id res chain seq x y z
N MET A 1 11.72 49.75 15.32
CA MET A 1 12.07 48.39 14.86
C MET A 1 10.84 47.78 14.21
N ALA A 2 10.92 47.42 12.93
CA ALA A 2 9.86 46.66 12.29
C ALA A 2 9.86 45.24 12.87
N THR A 3 8.71 44.78 13.36
CA THR A 3 8.54 43.42 13.89
C THR A 3 7.59 42.66 12.97
N LEU A 4 7.67 41.32 12.94
CA LEU A 4 6.71 40.50 12.17
C LEU A 4 5.25 40.84 12.52
N GLN A 5 4.98 41.25 13.76
CA GLN A 5 3.65 41.64 14.21
C GLN A 5 3.12 42.91 13.51
N SER A 6 4.01 43.79 13.03
CA SER A 6 3.66 45.00 12.29
C SER A 6 3.31 44.76 10.81
N LEU A 7 3.60 43.57 10.27
CA LEU A 7 3.30 43.24 8.88
C LEU A 7 1.80 42.92 8.67
N PRO A 8 1.20 43.25 7.52
CA PRO A 8 -0.14 42.80 7.15
C PRO A 8 -0.27 41.28 7.11
N LYS A 9 -1.48 40.75 7.35
CA LYS A 9 -1.73 39.29 7.30
C LYS A 9 -1.37 38.70 5.94
N ASP A 10 -1.68 39.42 4.87
CA ASP A 10 -1.40 39.03 3.48
C ASP A 10 0.09 38.85 3.18
N ILE A 11 0.97 39.54 3.91
CA ILE A 11 2.43 39.34 3.82
C ILE A 11 2.88 38.17 4.70
N LEU A 12 2.25 38.00 5.86
CA LEU A 12 2.60 36.92 6.80
C LEU A 12 2.23 35.53 6.29
N VAL A 13 1.20 35.40 5.46
CA VAL A 13 0.84 34.09 4.85
C VAL A 13 1.90 33.63 3.85
N LEU A 14 2.61 34.55 3.18
CA LEU A 14 3.71 34.22 2.27
C LEU A 14 4.89 33.56 2.98
N LEU A 15 5.00 33.69 4.31
CA LEU A 15 6.08 33.05 5.08
C LEU A 15 6.07 31.53 4.96
N LEU A 16 4.92 30.92 4.67
CA LEU A 16 4.77 29.47 4.51
C LEU A 16 5.70 28.91 3.42
N ASP A 17 5.89 29.66 2.33
CA ASP A 17 6.74 29.27 1.21
C ASP A 17 8.24 29.25 1.58
N TYR A 18 8.60 29.97 2.64
CA TYR A 18 9.97 30.11 3.13
C TYR A 18 10.28 29.23 4.35
N LEU A 19 9.33 28.42 4.81
CA LEU A 19 9.58 27.44 5.87
C LEU A 19 10.31 26.22 5.30
N HIS A 20 11.26 25.69 6.06
CA HIS A 20 12.05 24.53 5.61
C HIS A 20 11.27 23.23 5.80
N ASN A 21 10.50 23.11 6.88
CA ASN A 21 9.83 21.87 7.23
C ASN A 21 8.59 22.10 8.13
N ILE A 22 7.90 20.99 8.46
CA ILE A 22 6.67 21.03 9.26
C ILE A 22 6.91 21.42 10.73
N GLU A 23 8.14 21.28 11.23
CA GLU A 23 8.51 21.70 12.58
C GLU A 23 8.60 23.22 12.66
N ASP A 24 9.23 23.88 11.67
CA ASP A 24 9.25 25.33 11.52
C ASP A 24 7.83 25.90 11.51
N TYR A 25 6.91 25.25 10.79
CA TYR A 25 5.49 25.60 10.76
C TYR A 25 4.85 25.52 12.16
N THR A 26 5.12 24.44 12.90
CA THR A 26 4.58 24.23 14.25
C THR A 26 5.14 25.26 15.24
N ASN A 27 6.43 25.56 15.15
CA ASN A 27 7.09 26.56 15.99
C ASN A 27 6.58 27.98 15.69
N LEU A 28 6.43 28.34 14.41
CA LEU A 28 5.94 29.65 14.00
C LEU A 28 4.47 29.86 14.41
N SER A 29 3.61 28.87 14.20
CA SER A 29 2.20 28.91 14.62
C SER A 29 2.01 28.95 16.14
N SER A 30 3.01 28.50 16.90
CA SER A 30 3.01 28.52 18.37
C SER A 30 3.50 29.85 18.97
N THR A 31 4.10 30.73 18.16
CA THR A 31 4.75 31.96 18.64
C THR A 31 3.76 33.05 19.09
N CYS A 32 2.71 33.34 18.32
CA CYS A 32 1.68 34.32 18.71
C CYS A 32 0.35 34.09 17.99
N LYS A 33 -0.74 34.70 18.49
CA LYS A 33 -2.10 34.54 17.93
C LYS A 33 -2.18 34.95 16.45
N LYS A 34 -1.56 36.07 16.07
CA LYS A 34 -1.58 36.57 14.69
C LYS A 34 -0.90 35.61 13.72
N LEU A 35 0.26 35.07 14.10
CA LEU A 35 0.97 34.08 13.29
C LEU A 35 0.18 32.77 13.23
N ARG A 36 -0.40 32.32 14.35
CA ARG A 36 -1.27 31.15 14.37
C ARG A 36 -2.43 31.26 13.37
N GLU A 37 -3.13 32.40 13.37
CA GLU A 37 -4.22 32.67 12.43
C GLU A 37 -3.74 32.64 10.97
N CYS A 38 -2.56 33.21 10.66
CA CYS A 38 -2.00 33.14 9.31
C CYS A 38 -1.61 31.71 8.92
N MET A 39 -0.99 30.94 9.83
CA MET A 39 -0.55 29.56 9.54
C MET A 39 -1.74 28.60 9.35
N GLN A 40 -2.90 28.88 9.94
CA GLN A 40 -4.13 28.11 9.69
C GLN A 40 -4.64 28.24 8.24
N MET A 41 -4.17 29.23 7.48
CA MET A 41 -4.51 29.40 6.07
C MET A 41 -3.59 28.60 5.14
N ALA A 42 -2.67 27.78 5.68
CA ALA A 42 -1.79 26.95 4.87
C ALA A 42 -2.60 25.96 4.02
N LEU A 43 -2.26 25.92 2.74
CA LEU A 43 -2.86 24.99 1.80
C LEU A 43 -2.35 23.55 2.08
N PRO A 44 -3.17 22.52 1.83
CA PRO A 44 -2.78 21.13 2.07
C PRO A 44 -1.51 20.67 1.33
N ASP A 45 -1.28 21.15 0.12
CA ASP A 45 -0.07 20.90 -0.68
C ASP A 45 1.20 21.45 -0.01
N THR A 46 1.08 22.65 0.56
CA THR A 46 2.15 23.33 1.30
C THR A 46 2.52 22.54 2.55
N LEU A 47 1.52 22.03 3.27
CA LEU A 47 1.74 21.17 4.42
C LEU A 47 2.38 19.83 4.03
N LEU A 48 2.00 19.26 2.90
CA LEU A 48 2.59 18.02 2.38
C LEU A 48 4.07 18.25 2.04
N ARG A 49 4.41 19.31 1.30
CA ARG A 49 5.80 19.70 1.02
C ARG A 49 6.63 19.84 2.30
N LEU A 50 6.10 20.52 3.30
CA LEU A 50 6.76 20.70 4.59
C LEU A 50 6.91 19.38 5.37
N ALA A 51 5.96 18.46 5.24
CA ALA A 51 6.05 17.12 5.81
C ALA A 51 7.12 16.27 5.11
N VAL A 52 7.18 16.29 3.78
CA VAL A 52 8.20 15.61 2.96
C VAL A 52 9.61 16.09 3.33
N ALA A 53 9.78 17.40 3.54
CA ALA A 53 11.06 17.96 4.00
C ALA A 53 11.51 17.44 5.38
N GLN A 54 10.61 16.86 6.18
CA GLN A 54 10.86 16.26 7.50
C GLN A 54 10.71 14.73 7.51
N SER A 55 10.63 14.11 6.33
CA SER A 55 10.42 12.67 6.14
C SER A 55 11.44 11.81 6.87
N ARG A 56 12.70 12.24 6.91
CA ARG A 56 13.81 11.54 7.57
C ARG A 56 13.71 11.46 9.08
N ILE A 57 12.80 12.18 9.75
CA ILE A 57 12.71 12.17 11.21
C ILE A 57 11.33 11.69 11.64
N PHE A 58 10.28 12.41 11.24
CA PHE A 58 8.94 12.12 11.73
C PHE A 58 8.18 11.13 10.85
N PHE A 59 8.42 11.12 9.53
CA PHE A 59 7.64 10.30 8.60
C PHE A 59 8.45 9.15 7.98
N ARG A 60 9.02 8.32 8.86
CA ARG A 60 9.70 7.08 8.49
C ARG A 60 8.75 5.88 8.36
N PRO A 61 9.08 4.90 7.50
CA PRO A 61 10.14 4.96 6.48
C PRO A 61 9.73 5.91 5.35
N SER A 62 10.69 6.69 4.87
CA SER A 62 10.51 7.59 3.72
C SER A 62 10.93 6.85 2.45
N PRO A 63 10.24 7.00 1.32
CA PRO A 63 9.06 7.85 1.06
C PRO A 63 7.72 7.20 1.46
N HIS A 64 7.76 5.92 1.82
CA HIS A 64 6.62 5.05 2.00
C HIS A 64 5.50 5.57 2.89
N PHE A 65 5.82 6.11 4.07
CA PHE A 65 4.78 6.53 5.02
C PHE A 65 3.97 7.73 4.51
N LEU A 66 4.64 8.79 4.03
CA LEU A 66 3.93 9.94 3.50
C LEU A 66 3.14 9.59 2.25
N PHE A 67 3.71 8.76 1.37
CA PHE A 67 2.99 8.32 0.19
C PHE A 67 1.74 7.51 0.55
N ALA A 68 1.83 6.57 1.49
CA ALA A 68 0.67 5.83 1.96
C ALA A 68 -0.45 6.73 2.49
N ALA A 69 -0.10 7.86 3.12
CA ALA A 69 -1.08 8.82 3.62
C ALA A 69 -1.83 9.59 2.52
N THR A 70 -1.23 9.74 1.34
CA THR A 70 -1.81 10.48 0.20
C THR A 70 -2.24 9.56 -0.95
N ALA A 71 -1.89 8.27 -0.90
CA ALA A 71 -2.09 7.30 -1.96
C ALA A 71 -3.55 7.19 -2.42
N ARG A 72 -4.52 7.28 -1.49
CA ARG A 72 -5.94 7.25 -1.85
C ARG A 72 -6.36 8.45 -2.68
N GLU A 73 -5.97 9.65 -2.25
CA GLU A 73 -6.25 10.88 -2.99
C GLU A 73 -5.61 10.84 -4.38
N LEU A 74 -4.38 10.33 -4.49
CA LEU A 74 -3.72 10.15 -5.78
C LEU A 74 -4.43 9.12 -6.65
N GLY A 75 -4.88 8.01 -6.08
CA GLY A 75 -5.67 7.00 -6.78
C GLY A 75 -6.98 7.58 -7.31
N ASP A 76 -7.66 8.40 -6.51
CA ASP A 76 -8.90 9.07 -6.91
C ASP A 76 -8.67 10.11 -8.01
N TRP A 77 -7.55 10.83 -7.96
CA TRP A 77 -7.10 11.68 -9.08
C TRP A 77 -6.83 10.86 -10.35
N ALA A 78 -6.15 9.72 -10.24
CA ALA A 78 -5.86 8.84 -11.36
C ALA A 78 -7.13 8.24 -11.99
N ARG A 79 -8.19 8.06 -11.18
CA ARG A 79 -9.51 7.61 -11.66
C ARG A 79 -10.27 8.66 -12.47
N GLN A 80 -9.86 9.92 -12.48
CA GLN A 80 -10.60 10.97 -13.20
C GLN A 80 -10.44 10.89 -14.72
N SER A 81 -9.34 10.33 -15.24
CA SER A 81 -9.11 10.22 -16.69
C SER A 81 -8.10 9.12 -17.04
N ASP A 82 -8.14 8.66 -18.30
CA ASP A 82 -7.12 7.73 -18.82
C ASP A 82 -5.72 8.36 -18.86
N ALA A 83 -5.60 9.68 -19.07
CA ALA A 83 -4.33 10.37 -19.07
C ALA A 83 -3.70 10.39 -17.67
N ASN A 84 -4.50 10.62 -16.62
CA ASN A 84 -4.02 10.63 -15.24
C ASN A 84 -3.57 9.24 -14.80
N GLU A 85 -4.33 8.21 -15.16
CA GLU A 85 -3.91 6.82 -14.91
C GLU A 85 -2.60 6.48 -15.65
N GLN A 86 -2.46 6.90 -16.90
CA GLN A 86 -1.24 6.68 -17.65
C GLN A 86 -0.04 7.34 -16.98
N GLU A 87 -0.19 8.59 -16.51
CA GLU A 87 0.85 9.28 -15.75
C GLU A 87 1.20 8.55 -14.45
N LEU A 88 0.20 8.06 -13.70
CA LEU A 88 0.43 7.23 -12.51
C LEU A 88 1.25 5.96 -12.86
N ALA A 89 0.86 5.25 -13.91
CA ALA A 89 1.54 4.03 -14.35
C ALA A 89 2.99 4.31 -14.80
N GLU A 90 3.22 5.40 -15.54
CA GLU A 90 4.56 5.82 -15.96
C GLU A 90 5.44 6.19 -14.76
N ARG A 91 4.89 6.88 -13.76
CA ARG A 91 5.62 7.27 -12.54
C ARG A 91 5.97 6.09 -11.64
N CYS A 92 5.23 4.97 -11.73
CA CYS A 92 5.59 3.74 -11.01
C CYS A 92 7.03 3.31 -11.29
N ARG A 93 7.55 3.55 -12.50
CA ARG A 93 8.93 3.18 -12.89
C ARG A 93 10.02 3.78 -12.01
N GLY A 94 9.76 4.95 -11.42
CA GLY A 94 10.67 5.58 -10.45
C GLY A 94 10.48 5.11 -9.00
N GLY A 95 9.63 4.09 -8.78
CA GLY A 95 9.29 3.55 -7.46
C GLY A 95 8.43 4.49 -6.63
N VAL A 96 8.30 4.17 -5.34
CA VAL A 96 7.47 4.93 -4.38
C VAL A 96 7.94 6.39 -4.23
N ALA A 97 9.22 6.68 -4.45
CA ALA A 97 9.74 8.04 -4.43
C ALA A 97 9.13 8.91 -5.54
N ALA A 98 9.13 8.41 -6.79
CA ALA A 98 8.52 9.12 -7.91
C ALA A 98 7.00 9.25 -7.77
N LEU A 99 6.35 8.30 -7.10
CA LEU A 99 4.92 8.41 -6.78
C LEU A 99 4.65 9.47 -5.69
N LEU A 100 5.53 9.63 -4.71
CA LEU A 100 5.44 10.73 -3.76
C LEU A 100 5.64 12.09 -4.45
N ASP A 101 6.56 12.17 -5.41
CA ASP A 101 6.72 13.39 -6.22
C ASP A 101 5.45 13.71 -7.01
N LEU A 102 4.82 12.71 -7.63
CA LEU A 102 3.53 12.90 -8.30
C LEU A 102 2.42 13.32 -7.31
N ALA A 103 2.42 12.77 -6.09
CA ALA A 103 1.48 13.17 -5.05
C ALA A 103 1.69 14.64 -4.60
N LEU A 104 2.90 15.19 -4.67
CA LEU A 104 3.13 16.60 -4.39
C LEU A 104 2.46 17.54 -5.40
N ASP A 105 2.21 17.06 -6.63
CA ASP A 105 1.56 17.85 -7.68
C ASP A 105 0.02 17.81 -7.61
N HIS A 106 -0.55 16.80 -6.95
CA HIS A 106 -1.99 16.50 -7.01
C HIS A 106 -2.70 16.26 -5.68
N CYS A 107 -1.96 16.09 -4.59
CA CYS A 107 -2.49 15.74 -3.28
C CYS A 107 -2.11 16.78 -2.22
N GLY A 108 -2.72 16.63 -1.05
CA GLY A 108 -2.36 17.44 0.10
C GLY A 108 -2.56 16.70 1.42
N ILE A 109 -2.08 17.31 2.49
CA ILE A 109 -2.32 16.80 3.84
C ILE A 109 -2.72 17.92 4.78
N THR A 110 -3.61 17.62 5.72
CA THR A 110 -4.02 18.57 6.76
C THR A 110 -3.23 18.33 8.04
N MET A 111 -3.11 19.35 8.89
CA MET A 111 -2.53 19.17 10.23
C MET A 111 -3.34 18.22 11.11
N GLU A 112 -4.64 18.09 10.86
CA GLU A 112 -5.48 17.08 11.52
C GLU A 112 -5.05 15.68 11.10
N ARG A 113 -4.93 15.43 9.78
CA ARG A 113 -4.45 14.15 9.26
C ARG A 113 -3.05 13.81 9.76
N ILE A 114 -2.12 14.77 9.85
CA ILE A 114 -0.79 14.52 10.42
C ILE A 114 -0.88 14.02 11.88
N ARG A 115 -1.78 14.58 12.69
CA ARG A 115 -1.99 14.13 14.08
C ARG A 115 -2.62 12.73 14.14
N GLU A 116 -3.57 12.45 13.25
CA GLU A 116 -4.15 11.11 13.13
C GLU A 116 -3.09 10.09 12.73
N LEU A 117 -2.25 10.38 11.74
CA LEU A 117 -1.16 9.51 11.31
C LEU A 117 -0.17 9.22 12.45
N HIS A 118 0.11 10.21 13.29
CA HIS A 118 0.93 10.00 14.49
C HIS A 118 0.26 9.00 15.44
N GLN A 119 -1.05 9.09 15.64
CA GLN A 119 -1.79 8.14 16.49
C GLN A 119 -1.86 6.74 15.86
N ILE A 120 -2.19 6.67 14.57
CA ILE A 120 -2.24 5.44 13.76
C ILE A 120 -0.89 4.71 13.79
N ARG A 121 0.23 5.42 13.89
CA ARG A 121 1.55 4.79 14.03
C ARG A 121 1.63 3.84 15.23
N PHE A 122 1.16 4.27 16.40
CA PHE A 122 1.21 3.46 17.61
C PHE A 122 0.08 2.43 17.66
N ASP A 123 -1.07 2.78 17.10
CA ASP A 123 -2.28 1.98 17.20
C ASP A 123 -2.37 0.87 16.16
N ILE A 124 -1.82 1.08 14.96
CA ILE A 124 -1.98 0.16 13.83
C ILE A 124 -0.62 -0.19 13.23
N ILE A 125 0.17 0.82 12.82
CA ILE A 125 1.39 0.60 12.03
C ILE A 125 2.38 -0.27 12.81
N ASN A 126 2.88 0.20 13.96
CA ASN A 126 3.91 -0.54 14.70
C ASN A 126 3.46 -1.97 15.07
N PRO A 127 2.24 -2.20 15.57
CA PRO A 127 1.84 -3.55 15.96
C PRO A 127 1.54 -4.48 14.78
N VAL A 128 1.10 -3.96 13.64
CA VAL A 128 0.96 -4.79 12.42
C VAL A 128 2.33 -5.05 11.80
N THR A 129 3.24 -4.07 11.80
CA THR A 129 4.64 -4.27 11.41
C THR A 129 5.32 -5.34 12.27
N ASP A 130 5.02 -5.42 13.57
CA ASP A 130 5.51 -6.50 14.45
C ASP A 130 4.99 -7.89 14.04
N ILE A 131 3.73 -7.97 13.57
CA ILE A 131 3.19 -9.22 13.01
C ILE A 131 3.96 -9.58 11.73
N ILE A 132 4.23 -8.61 10.85
CA ILE A 132 4.99 -8.82 9.61
C ILE A 132 6.43 -9.25 9.93
N ASP A 133 7.07 -8.64 10.92
CA ASP A 133 8.42 -9.02 11.37
C ASP A 133 8.48 -10.48 11.85
N ARG A 134 7.42 -10.96 12.52
CA ARG A 134 7.26 -12.37 12.89
C ARG A 134 6.93 -13.30 11.72
N CYS A 135 6.55 -12.76 10.57
CA CYS A 135 6.31 -13.53 9.34
C CYS A 135 7.54 -13.62 8.45
N VAL A 136 8.31 -12.53 8.31
CA VAL A 136 9.33 -12.38 7.25
C VAL A 136 10.55 -11.53 7.65
N GLY A 137 10.61 -11.08 8.91
CA GLY A 137 11.66 -10.21 9.41
C GLY A 137 12.60 -10.89 10.42
N ALA A 138 13.32 -10.09 11.21
CA ALA A 138 14.30 -10.58 12.17
C ALA A 138 13.66 -11.48 13.24
N GLN A 139 12.47 -11.13 13.72
CA GLN A 139 11.76 -11.95 14.71
C GLN A 139 11.36 -13.33 14.17
N TRP A 140 11.16 -13.46 12.86
CA TRP A 140 10.91 -14.76 12.25
C TRP A 140 12.15 -15.65 12.36
N TYR A 141 13.34 -15.12 12.05
CA TYR A 141 14.62 -15.85 12.15
C TYR A 141 15.07 -16.17 13.58
N ASP A 142 14.54 -15.45 14.58
CA ASP A 142 14.87 -15.65 16.00
C ASP A 142 14.21 -16.90 16.63
N GLN A 143 13.39 -17.65 15.87
CA GLN A 143 12.77 -18.88 16.37
C GLN A 143 13.82 -19.99 16.60
N GLU A 144 13.66 -20.73 17.70
CA GLU A 144 14.55 -21.84 18.04
C GLU A 144 14.48 -22.94 16.97
N ASP A 145 15.65 -23.40 16.52
CA ASP A 145 15.78 -24.40 15.46
C ASP A 145 15.01 -24.02 14.16
N PHE A 146 15.08 -22.73 13.78
CA PHE A 146 14.32 -22.10 12.69
C PHE A 146 14.06 -23.01 11.49
N TRP A 147 15.11 -23.54 10.84
CA TRP A 147 14.99 -24.35 9.62
C TRP A 147 14.21 -25.67 9.80
N ASN A 148 14.04 -26.14 11.04
CA ASN A 148 13.28 -27.34 11.37
C ASN A 148 11.93 -27.03 12.04
N THR A 149 11.73 -25.79 12.49
CA THR A 149 10.56 -25.38 13.28
C THR A 149 9.56 -24.56 12.45
N VAL A 150 10.03 -23.72 11.53
CA VAL A 150 9.13 -22.89 10.73
C VAL A 150 8.70 -23.63 9.48
N GLU A 151 7.41 -23.55 9.17
CA GLU A 151 6.88 -24.03 7.90
C GLU A 151 7.41 -23.14 6.78
N ASP A 152 7.82 -23.78 5.68
CA ASP A 152 8.30 -23.12 4.47
C ASP A 152 9.42 -22.10 4.69
N ALA A 153 10.44 -22.48 5.48
CA ALA A 153 11.61 -21.65 5.72
C ALA A 153 12.23 -21.14 4.41
N TYR A 154 12.45 -19.83 4.32
CA TYR A 154 12.98 -19.17 3.13
C TYR A 154 13.93 -18.05 3.52
N THR A 155 14.91 -17.77 2.66
CA THR A 155 15.80 -16.61 2.85
C THR A 155 15.14 -15.39 2.22
N ILE A 156 14.48 -14.58 3.05
CA ILE A 156 13.82 -13.33 2.67
C ILE A 156 14.62 -12.16 3.23
N ASN A 157 15.13 -11.29 2.37
CA ASN A 157 15.72 -10.01 2.76
C ASN A 157 14.69 -8.90 2.58
N SER A 158 14.01 -8.49 3.66
CA SER A 158 13.02 -7.41 3.59
C SER A 158 13.04 -6.56 4.85
N ASP A 159 12.67 -5.29 4.72
CA ASP A 159 12.36 -4.41 5.85
C ASP A 159 10.86 -4.54 6.19
N PRO A 160 10.47 -5.02 7.39
CA PRO A 160 9.06 -5.17 7.76
C PRO A 160 8.26 -3.86 7.75
N PRO A 161 8.80 -2.71 8.21
CA PRO A 161 8.14 -1.42 8.03
C PRO A 161 7.85 -1.08 6.56
N GLU A 162 8.81 -1.21 5.64
CA GLU A 162 8.56 -0.95 4.21
C GLU A 162 7.56 -1.95 3.62
N THR A 163 7.66 -3.23 3.97
CA THR A 163 6.70 -4.28 3.59
C THR A 163 5.28 -3.94 4.03
N PHE A 164 5.09 -3.45 5.26
CA PHE A 164 3.80 -2.92 5.73
C PHE A 164 3.27 -1.82 4.82
N PHE A 165 4.13 -0.88 4.41
CA PHE A 165 3.70 0.22 3.57
C PHE A 165 3.43 -0.19 2.13
N HIS A 166 4.14 -1.16 1.57
CA HIS A 166 3.78 -1.69 0.24
C HIS A 166 2.37 -2.28 0.22
N LEU A 167 2.01 -3.08 1.23
CA LEU A 167 0.65 -3.59 1.43
C LEU A 167 -0.36 -2.45 1.53
N THR A 168 -0.05 -1.48 2.39
CA THR A 168 -0.92 -0.34 2.67
C THR A 168 -1.15 0.51 1.42
N ILE A 169 -0.08 0.88 0.72
CA ILE A 169 -0.12 1.71 -0.48
C ILE A 169 -0.96 1.03 -1.56
N TYR A 170 -0.78 -0.28 -1.77
CA TYR A 170 -1.63 -1.03 -2.70
C TYR A 170 -3.11 -0.92 -2.32
N GLY A 171 -3.43 -1.09 -1.03
CA GLY A 171 -4.79 -0.95 -0.52
C GLY A 171 -5.36 0.47 -0.68
N GLU A 172 -4.57 1.51 -0.44
CA GLU A 172 -5.02 2.90 -0.60
C GLU A 172 -5.23 3.26 -2.07
N LEU A 173 -4.32 2.87 -2.97
CA LEU A 173 -4.41 3.16 -4.40
C LEU A 173 -5.56 2.41 -5.06
N PHE A 174 -5.65 1.10 -4.85
CA PHE A 174 -6.51 0.22 -5.65
C PHE A 174 -7.75 -0.25 -4.91
N GLY A 175 -7.74 -0.27 -3.58
CA GLY A 175 -8.87 -0.67 -2.74
C GLY A 175 -10.23 -0.07 -3.12
N PRO A 176 -10.33 1.22 -3.49
CA PRO A 176 -11.60 1.82 -3.91
C PRO A 176 -12.28 1.09 -5.08
N ASP A 177 -11.52 0.40 -5.96
CA ASP A 177 -12.08 -0.33 -7.09
C ASP A 177 -12.93 -1.54 -6.65
N PHE A 178 -12.74 -2.05 -5.42
CA PHE A 178 -13.60 -3.11 -4.87
C PHE A 178 -15.06 -2.67 -4.79
N GLU A 179 -15.33 -1.46 -4.30
CA GLU A 179 -16.71 -0.98 -4.15
C GLU A 179 -17.39 -0.85 -5.51
N THR A 180 -16.67 -0.39 -6.53
CA THR A 180 -17.19 -0.33 -7.90
C THR A 180 -17.61 -1.70 -8.41
N VAL A 181 -16.80 -2.73 -8.16
CA VAL A 181 -17.11 -4.11 -8.56
C VAL A 181 -18.28 -4.68 -7.76
N LEU A 182 -18.29 -4.49 -6.43
CA LEU A 182 -19.34 -5.01 -5.54
C LEU A 182 -20.70 -4.34 -5.78
N ASN A 183 -20.72 -3.08 -6.18
CA ASN A 183 -21.94 -2.34 -6.50
C ASN A 183 -22.41 -2.55 -7.96
N ASN A 184 -21.62 -3.28 -8.78
CA ASN A 184 -21.82 -3.41 -10.22
C ASN A 184 -22.02 -2.05 -10.91
N ASP A 185 -21.25 -1.04 -10.48
CA ASP A 185 -21.37 0.33 -10.96
C ASP A 185 -20.42 0.55 -12.14
N SER A 186 -20.95 0.45 -13.36
CA SER A 186 -20.15 0.71 -14.57
C SER A 186 -19.90 2.20 -14.85
N THR A 187 -20.47 3.11 -14.05
CA THR A 187 -20.31 4.57 -14.23
C THR A 187 -19.06 5.10 -13.54
N VAL A 188 -18.59 4.41 -12.49
CA VAL A 188 -17.37 4.75 -11.79
C VAL A 188 -16.18 4.10 -12.49
N ARG A 189 -15.19 4.92 -12.86
CA ARG A 189 -13.96 4.45 -13.48
C ARG A 189 -13.07 3.75 -12.44
N LYS A 190 -12.56 2.57 -12.80
CA LYS A 190 -11.57 1.81 -12.03
C LYS A 190 -10.17 2.01 -12.61
N LEU A 191 -9.14 1.74 -11.81
CA LEU A 191 -7.79 1.57 -12.34
C LEU A 191 -7.67 0.19 -13.00
N LYS A 192 -6.97 0.14 -14.13
CA LYS A 192 -6.78 -1.04 -14.96
C LYS A 192 -5.84 -2.03 -14.26
N PRO A 193 -6.00 -3.34 -14.50
CA PRO A 193 -5.06 -4.33 -13.99
C PRO A 193 -3.60 -4.06 -14.39
N ALA A 194 -3.38 -3.54 -15.60
CA ALA A 194 -2.04 -3.14 -16.06
C ALA A 194 -1.36 -2.14 -15.13
N THR A 195 -2.09 -1.15 -14.59
CA THR A 195 -1.57 -0.15 -13.66
C THR A 195 -1.16 -0.79 -12.32
N ARG A 196 -1.92 -1.79 -11.84
CA ARG A 196 -1.56 -2.54 -10.63
C ARG A 196 -0.30 -3.38 -10.82
N ILE A 197 -0.15 -3.96 -12.01
CA ILE A 197 1.05 -4.72 -12.37
C ILE A 197 2.28 -3.80 -12.47
N GLU A 198 2.16 -2.61 -13.09
CA GLU A 198 3.25 -1.62 -13.10
C GLU A 198 3.63 -1.20 -11.67
N PHE A 199 2.65 -0.98 -10.79
CA PHE A 199 2.92 -0.75 -9.38
C PHE A 199 3.66 -1.93 -8.73
N ALA A 200 3.16 -3.16 -8.88
CA ALA A 200 3.78 -4.34 -8.30
C ALA A 200 5.22 -4.54 -8.80
N LYS A 201 5.51 -4.29 -10.08
CA LYS A 201 6.86 -4.42 -10.66
C LYS A 201 7.89 -3.46 -10.06
N TYR A 202 7.53 -2.19 -9.99
CA TYR A 202 8.51 -1.14 -9.69
C TYR A 202 8.41 -0.61 -8.27
N CYS A 203 7.25 -0.71 -7.62
CA CYS A 203 7.06 -0.21 -6.25
C CYS A 203 7.13 -1.31 -5.20
N ILE A 204 6.97 -2.59 -5.56
CA ILE A 204 7.15 -3.74 -4.66
C ILE A 204 8.30 -4.58 -5.20
N THR A 205 9.52 -4.11 -4.97
CA THR A 205 10.71 -4.68 -5.59
C THR A 205 10.97 -6.12 -5.16
N ASP A 206 11.49 -6.91 -6.09
CA ASP A 206 12.04 -8.23 -5.85
C ASP A 206 13.00 -8.63 -6.99
N PRO A 207 14.14 -9.27 -6.69
CA PRO A 207 15.06 -9.80 -7.70
C PRO A 207 14.38 -10.70 -8.75
N ALA A 208 13.34 -11.44 -8.36
CA ALA A 208 12.53 -12.28 -9.25
C ALA A 208 11.88 -11.50 -10.39
N VAL A 209 11.56 -10.23 -10.15
CA VAL A 209 10.88 -9.35 -11.11
C VAL A 209 11.88 -8.80 -12.14
N ALA A 210 13.14 -8.64 -11.73
CA ALA A 210 14.22 -8.12 -12.59
C ALA A 210 14.93 -9.21 -13.41
N SER A 211 14.78 -10.49 -13.05
CA SER A 211 15.34 -11.59 -13.83
C SER A 211 14.63 -11.67 -15.19
N LYS A 212 15.35 -11.41 -16.27
CA LYS A 212 14.85 -11.56 -17.63
C LYS A 212 14.51 -13.02 -17.88
N ASP A 213 13.24 -13.35 -17.83
CA ASP A 213 12.74 -14.50 -18.54
C ASP A 213 12.89 -14.26 -20.04
N GLU A 214 13.33 -15.28 -20.78
CA GLU A 214 13.39 -15.30 -22.26
C GLU A 214 11.99 -15.21 -22.91
N TYR A 215 10.92 -15.09 -22.11
CA TYR A 215 9.55 -14.94 -22.58
C TYR A 215 9.26 -13.46 -22.92
N GLU A 216 9.18 -13.18 -24.22
CA GLU A 216 9.07 -11.88 -24.90
C GLU A 216 7.77 -11.07 -24.63
N GLU A 217 7.21 -11.09 -23.43
CA GLU A 217 5.97 -10.35 -23.16
C GLU A 217 6.20 -8.97 -22.56
N ALA A 218 5.83 -7.94 -23.32
CA ALA A 218 5.94 -6.54 -22.93
C ALA A 218 5.28 -6.23 -21.57
N VAL A 219 4.16 -6.88 -21.24
CA VAL A 219 3.43 -6.64 -19.99
C VAL A 219 4.17 -7.17 -18.76
N ARG A 220 5.10 -8.11 -18.91
CA ARG A 220 5.98 -8.56 -17.81
C ARG A 220 7.36 -7.92 -17.85
N SER A 221 7.74 -7.31 -18.97
CA SER A 221 9.03 -6.66 -19.09
C SER A 221 9.22 -5.57 -18.04
N VAL A 222 10.42 -5.57 -17.47
CA VAL A 222 10.88 -4.58 -16.49
C VAL A 222 12.12 -3.90 -17.06
N GLU A 223 12.07 -2.58 -17.13
CA GLU A 223 13.20 -1.76 -17.51
C GLU A 223 14.14 -1.60 -16.30
N ARG A 224 15.45 -1.55 -16.56
CA ARG A 224 16.44 -1.25 -15.53
C ARG A 224 16.43 0.25 -15.24
N THR A 225 15.50 0.68 -14.40
CA THR A 225 15.33 2.06 -14.01
C THR A 225 14.76 2.15 -12.59
N GLY A 226 14.92 3.31 -11.97
CA GLY A 226 14.41 3.59 -10.63
C GLY A 226 14.92 2.55 -9.62
N PRO A 227 14.04 1.82 -8.93
CA PRO A 227 14.44 0.82 -7.92
C PRO A 227 15.20 -0.39 -8.47
N HIS A 228 15.17 -0.62 -9.80
CA HIS A 228 15.93 -1.67 -10.49
C HIS A 228 17.19 -1.13 -11.17
N ASP A 229 17.55 0.13 -10.96
CA ASP A 229 18.85 0.63 -11.39
C ASP A 229 19.96 0.08 -10.47
N LEU A 230 21.17 0.01 -11.00
CA LEU A 230 22.33 -0.37 -10.18
C LEU A 230 22.65 0.77 -9.22
N ASP A 231 23.00 0.44 -7.99
CA ASP A 231 23.53 1.43 -7.06
C ASP A 231 24.91 1.95 -7.51
N ASP A 232 25.44 2.95 -6.79
CA ASP A 232 26.75 3.56 -7.08
C ASP A 232 27.90 2.54 -7.07
N ASP A 233 27.72 1.42 -6.35
CA ASP A 233 28.68 0.32 -6.23
C ASP A 233 28.46 -0.79 -7.28
N GLY A 234 27.46 -0.63 -8.16
CA GLY A 234 27.13 -1.57 -9.23
C GLY A 234 26.36 -2.81 -8.75
N PHE A 235 25.82 -2.79 -7.54
CA PHE A 235 25.00 -3.85 -6.98
C PHE A 235 23.50 -3.57 -7.12
N TRP A 236 22.71 -4.64 -7.05
CA TRP A 236 21.26 -4.54 -7.01
C TRP A 236 20.81 -4.22 -5.59
N ASN A 237 19.75 -3.41 -5.46
CA ASN A 237 19.01 -3.36 -4.20
C ASN A 237 18.24 -4.68 -4.03
N TYR A 238 18.78 -5.60 -3.23
CA TYR A 238 18.26 -6.96 -3.02
C TYR A 238 17.09 -7.02 -2.03
N SER A 239 16.14 -6.10 -2.09
CA SER A 239 14.96 -6.17 -1.22
C SER A 239 13.91 -7.11 -1.83
N ASN A 240 13.45 -8.10 -1.07
CA ASN A 240 12.49 -9.14 -1.46
C ASN A 240 11.05 -8.79 -1.02
N HIS A 241 10.60 -7.55 -1.25
CA HIS A 241 9.30 -7.12 -0.72
C HIS A 241 8.11 -7.84 -1.36
N ASN A 242 8.22 -8.26 -2.63
CA ASN A 242 7.18 -9.06 -3.28
C ASN A 242 7.03 -10.43 -2.61
N ILE A 243 8.15 -11.15 -2.48
CA ILE A 243 8.19 -12.44 -1.79
C ILE A 243 7.76 -12.27 -0.32
N ALA A 244 8.24 -11.23 0.37
CA ALA A 244 7.87 -10.94 1.76
C ALA A 244 6.36 -10.73 1.95
N LEU A 245 5.70 -9.98 1.06
CA LEU A 245 4.25 -9.82 1.09
C LEU A 245 3.52 -11.12 0.80
N THR A 246 3.99 -11.89 -0.18
CA THR A 246 3.43 -13.21 -0.51
C THR A 246 3.47 -14.13 0.70
N TRP A 247 4.63 -14.24 1.36
CA TRP A 247 4.80 -15.03 2.59
C TRP A 247 3.95 -14.50 3.75
N THR A 248 3.93 -13.19 3.94
CA THR A 248 3.13 -12.55 5.00
C THR A 248 1.67 -12.90 4.87
N ILE A 249 1.06 -12.71 3.69
CA ILE A 249 -0.38 -12.96 3.45
C ILE A 249 -0.73 -14.44 3.69
N LYS A 250 0.21 -15.34 3.39
CA LYS A 250 0.02 -16.79 3.55
C LYS A 250 0.34 -17.31 4.95
N SER A 251 1.07 -16.56 5.75
CA SER A 251 1.57 -17.02 7.05
C SER A 251 0.46 -17.46 8.00
N GLN A 252 0.70 -18.57 8.72
CA GLN A 252 -0.14 -19.00 9.84
C GLN A 252 -0.14 -17.99 11.00
N THR A 253 0.84 -17.10 11.07
CA THR A 253 0.85 -15.98 12.04
C THR A 253 -0.11 -14.88 11.61
N TRP A 254 -0.26 -14.63 10.31
CA TRP A 254 -1.06 -13.54 9.75
C TRP A 254 -2.55 -13.89 9.63
N ARG A 255 -2.86 -15.07 9.08
CA ARG A 255 -4.23 -15.52 8.78
C ARG A 255 -5.20 -15.49 9.97
N PRO A 256 -4.81 -15.88 11.21
CA PRO A 256 -5.73 -15.90 12.35
C PRO A 256 -6.32 -14.53 12.69
N TYR A 257 -5.58 -13.43 12.49
CA TYR A 257 -6.08 -12.08 12.73
C TYR A 257 -7.25 -11.73 11.80
N TRP A 258 -7.16 -12.14 10.53
CA TRP A 258 -8.20 -11.91 9.54
C TRP A 258 -9.37 -12.87 9.71
N LYS A 259 -9.10 -14.14 10.02
CA LYS A 259 -10.15 -15.11 10.35
C LYS A 259 -11.01 -14.63 11.52
N SER A 260 -10.38 -14.13 12.59
CA SER A 260 -11.09 -13.55 13.74
C SER A 260 -12.00 -12.38 13.33
N MET A 261 -11.57 -11.53 12.40
CA MET A 261 -12.42 -10.44 11.88
C MET A 261 -13.57 -10.98 11.02
N ARG A 262 -13.32 -11.97 10.15
CA ARG A 262 -14.36 -12.59 9.31
C ARG A 262 -15.43 -13.28 10.12
N GLU A 263 -15.07 -13.98 11.19
CA GLU A 263 -16.02 -14.62 12.11
C GLU A 263 -17.03 -13.62 12.71
N LYS A 264 -16.65 -12.35 12.89
CA LYS A 264 -17.58 -11.27 13.29
C LYS A 264 -18.50 -10.81 12.15
N GLY A 265 -18.05 -10.98 10.90
CA GLY A 265 -18.74 -10.60 9.67
C GLY A 265 -19.68 -11.67 9.10
N GLY A 266 -19.50 -12.94 9.46
CA GLY A 266 -20.35 -14.05 9.01
C GLY A 266 -19.57 -15.34 8.81
N PRO A 267 -20.23 -16.45 8.41
CA PRO A 267 -19.53 -17.68 8.09
C PRO A 267 -18.71 -17.52 6.80
N ASP A 268 -17.54 -18.16 6.76
CA ASP A 268 -16.73 -18.27 5.53
C ASP A 268 -17.54 -18.90 4.39
N PHE A 269 -17.22 -18.52 3.15
CA PHE A 269 -17.79 -19.15 1.95
C PHE A 269 -17.23 -20.56 1.74
N GLN A 270 -15.98 -20.78 2.19
CA GLN A 270 -15.31 -22.07 2.13
C GLN A 270 -14.44 -22.26 3.38
N ASP A 271 -14.57 -23.42 4.01
CA ASP A 271 -13.69 -23.85 5.10
C ASP A 271 -12.30 -24.20 4.57
N ASP A 272 -11.26 -23.88 5.34
CA ASP A 272 -9.85 -24.15 5.02
C ASP A 272 -9.40 -23.62 3.65
N PHE A 273 -9.95 -22.47 3.24
CA PHE A 273 -9.56 -21.77 2.02
C PHE A 273 -8.06 -21.46 1.98
N ASP A 274 -7.41 -21.85 0.88
CA ASP A 274 -6.02 -21.51 0.59
C ASP A 274 -5.85 -21.19 -0.89
N ASP A 275 -5.44 -19.96 -1.17
CA ASP A 275 -5.28 -19.44 -2.53
C ASP A 275 -3.98 -19.92 -3.22
N GLY A 276 -3.32 -20.94 -2.64
CA GLY A 276 -2.16 -21.64 -3.20
C GLY A 276 -0.90 -20.78 -3.35
N TRP A 277 0.09 -21.25 -4.10
CA TRP A 277 1.15 -20.42 -4.73
C TRP A 277 0.88 -20.27 -6.23
N TRP A 278 0.33 -21.33 -6.83
CA TRP A 278 -0.09 -21.41 -8.21
C TRP A 278 -1.60 -21.64 -8.24
N THR A 279 -2.27 -21.17 -9.29
CA THR A 279 -3.61 -21.67 -9.60
C THR A 279 -3.44 -23.12 -10.01
N GLU A 280 -3.68 -24.06 -9.11
CA GLU A 280 -3.70 -25.48 -9.46
C GLU A 280 -4.99 -25.76 -10.23
N ASP A 281 -4.85 -26.19 -11.49
CA ASP A 281 -5.98 -26.60 -12.31
C ASP A 281 -6.76 -27.72 -11.59
N GLY A 282 -8.02 -27.44 -11.24
CA GLY A 282 -8.94 -28.41 -10.63
C GLY A 282 -9.15 -28.29 -9.12
N VAL A 283 -8.54 -27.32 -8.44
CA VAL A 283 -8.92 -26.98 -7.05
C VAL A 283 -10.10 -26.00 -7.08
N ASP A 284 -11.25 -26.44 -6.59
CA ASP A 284 -12.49 -25.64 -6.50
C ASP A 284 -12.41 -24.68 -5.30
N GLN A 285 -11.51 -23.70 -5.37
CA GLN A 285 -11.45 -22.60 -4.40
C GLN A 285 -12.57 -21.61 -4.71
N ASP A 286 -13.45 -21.33 -3.75
CA ASP A 286 -14.53 -20.37 -3.89
C ASP A 286 -13.94 -18.96 -4.01
N TRP A 287 -13.99 -18.41 -5.22
CA TRP A 287 -13.56 -17.06 -5.53
C TRP A 287 -14.24 -16.00 -4.64
N ARG A 288 -15.41 -16.30 -4.06
CA ARG A 288 -16.07 -15.41 -3.10
C ARG A 288 -15.27 -15.27 -1.81
N GLN A 289 -14.69 -16.37 -1.32
CA GLN A 289 -13.81 -16.33 -0.15
C GLN A 289 -12.58 -15.47 -0.44
N ARG A 290 -11.93 -15.70 -1.59
CA ARG A 290 -10.81 -14.87 -2.07
C ARG A 290 -11.17 -13.38 -2.11
N MET A 291 -12.29 -13.06 -2.73
CA MET A 291 -12.74 -11.69 -2.91
C MET A 291 -13.02 -11.02 -1.55
N TRP A 292 -13.57 -11.76 -0.59
CA TRP A 292 -13.86 -11.25 0.74
C TRP A 292 -12.58 -10.95 1.53
N GLU A 293 -11.61 -11.87 1.50
CA GLU A 293 -10.30 -11.66 2.14
C GLU A 293 -9.55 -10.47 1.53
N ASN A 294 -9.54 -10.36 0.19
CA ASN A 294 -8.86 -9.25 -0.47
C ASN A 294 -9.58 -7.92 -0.27
N GLY A 295 -10.91 -7.92 -0.20
CA GLY A 295 -11.70 -6.74 0.14
C GLY A 295 -11.30 -6.18 1.50
N MET A 296 -11.05 -7.03 2.49
CA MET A 296 -10.55 -6.63 3.81
C MET A 296 -9.09 -6.18 3.79
N LEU A 297 -8.23 -6.90 3.06
CA LEU A 297 -6.80 -6.60 2.95
C LEU A 297 -6.54 -5.25 2.27
N CYS A 298 -7.34 -4.90 1.25
CA CYS A 298 -7.14 -3.71 0.41
C CYS A 298 -7.85 -2.46 0.95
N GLN A 299 -7.82 -2.23 2.27
CA GLN A 299 -8.47 -1.07 2.90
C GLN A 299 -7.50 0.02 3.36
N GLY A 300 -6.21 -0.13 3.06
CA GLY A 300 -5.19 0.87 3.38
C GLY A 300 -4.86 0.98 4.87
N LEU A 301 -4.37 2.14 5.30
CA LEU A 301 -3.77 2.37 6.63
C LEU A 301 -4.73 2.02 7.76
N GLU A 302 -5.95 2.54 7.67
CA GLU A 302 -6.97 2.36 8.70
C GLU A 302 -7.60 0.97 8.65
N GLY A 303 -7.63 0.39 7.45
CA GLY A 303 -8.12 -0.95 7.16
C GLY A 303 -7.38 -2.03 7.93
N LEU A 304 -6.06 -1.92 8.03
CA LEU A 304 -5.23 -2.84 8.82
C LEU A 304 -5.55 -2.81 10.32
N GLY A 305 -6.32 -1.82 10.79
CA GLY A 305 -6.95 -1.84 12.11
C GLY A 305 -7.88 -3.05 12.35
N MET A 306 -8.39 -3.69 11.29
CA MET A 306 -9.16 -4.95 11.40
C MET A 306 -8.38 -6.09 12.05
N MET A 307 -7.05 -6.07 11.99
CA MET A 307 -6.21 -7.07 12.67
C MET A 307 -6.12 -6.84 14.18
N ARG A 308 -6.59 -5.69 14.68
CA ARG A 308 -6.47 -5.31 16.08
C ARG A 308 -7.82 -5.46 16.78
N PRO A 309 -7.97 -6.37 17.76
CA PRO A 309 -9.26 -6.65 18.40
C PRO A 309 -9.99 -5.39 18.89
N GLN A 310 -9.26 -4.42 19.44
CA GLN A 310 -9.82 -3.16 19.95
C GLN A 310 -10.34 -2.19 18.87
N TYR A 311 -10.00 -2.42 17.59
CA TYR A 311 -10.41 -1.59 16.46
C TYR A 311 -11.31 -2.34 15.47
N GLN A 312 -11.65 -3.61 15.73
CA GLN A 312 -12.48 -4.42 14.83
C GLN A 312 -13.93 -3.96 14.75
N ASP A 313 -14.51 -3.49 15.87
CA ASP A 313 -15.96 -3.27 15.96
C ASP A 313 -16.46 -2.22 14.95
N LYS A 314 -15.63 -1.21 14.62
CA LYS A 314 -15.95 -0.20 13.60
C LYS A 314 -16.07 -0.77 12.17
N TRP A 315 -15.51 -1.96 11.92
CA TRP A 315 -15.47 -2.61 10.62
C TRP A 315 -16.50 -3.73 10.46
N VAL A 316 -17.16 -4.17 11.54
CA VAL A 316 -18.05 -5.36 11.52
C VAL A 316 -19.17 -5.20 10.51
N ASP A 317 -19.87 -4.06 10.52
CA ASP A 317 -20.97 -3.80 9.60
C ASP A 317 -20.48 -3.74 8.15
N LYS A 318 -19.29 -3.19 7.93
CA LYS A 318 -18.69 -3.09 6.60
C LYS A 318 -18.27 -4.46 6.06
N VAL A 319 -17.70 -5.32 6.89
CA VAL A 319 -17.32 -6.68 6.52
C VAL A 319 -18.56 -7.53 6.22
N LYS A 320 -19.66 -7.37 6.97
CA LYS A 320 -20.96 -7.97 6.66
C LYS A 320 -21.50 -7.51 5.32
N GLU A 321 -21.48 -6.19 5.09
CA GLU A 321 -21.92 -5.59 3.83
C GLU A 321 -21.15 -6.18 2.64
N TRP A 322 -19.82 -6.29 2.72
CA TRP A 322 -19.02 -6.92 1.68
C TRP A 322 -19.42 -8.37 1.44
N ARG A 323 -19.55 -9.16 2.50
CA ARG A 323 -19.96 -10.56 2.40
C ARG A 323 -21.31 -10.70 1.69
N GLU A 324 -22.31 -9.91 2.09
CA GLU A 324 -23.64 -9.93 1.48
C GLU A 324 -23.63 -9.50 0.00
N LYS A 325 -22.80 -8.53 -0.37
CA LYS A 325 -22.66 -8.11 -1.78
C LYS A 325 -21.99 -9.20 -2.61
N ILE A 326 -20.92 -9.82 -2.09
CA ILE A 326 -20.20 -10.92 -2.74
C ILE A 326 -21.12 -12.13 -2.95
N GLU A 327 -21.94 -12.47 -1.96
CA GLU A 327 -22.89 -13.59 -2.06
C GLU A 327 -23.92 -13.39 -3.19
N LYS A 328 -24.31 -12.14 -3.46
CA LYS A 328 -25.25 -11.77 -4.53
C LYS A 328 -24.63 -11.77 -5.93
N LEU A 329 -23.31 -11.86 -6.04
CA LEU A 329 -22.64 -11.95 -7.34
C LEU A 329 -22.86 -13.33 -7.96
N GLU A 330 -23.44 -13.34 -9.17
CA GLU A 330 -23.78 -14.56 -9.90
C GLU A 330 -22.55 -15.34 -10.38
N ARG A 331 -21.45 -14.63 -10.65
CA ARG A 331 -20.20 -15.17 -11.19
C ARG A 331 -19.01 -14.35 -10.71
N GLU A 332 -17.83 -14.95 -10.80
CA GLU A 332 -16.59 -14.23 -10.52
C GLU A 332 -16.45 -13.02 -11.46
N PRO A 333 -15.97 -11.87 -10.95
CA PRO A 333 -15.61 -10.75 -11.80
C PRO A 333 -14.64 -11.16 -12.90
N ALA A 334 -14.67 -10.43 -14.02
CA ALA A 334 -13.84 -10.72 -15.17
C ALA A 334 -12.34 -10.69 -14.83
N SER A 335 -11.56 -11.31 -15.70
CA SER A 335 -10.13 -11.45 -15.55
C SER A 335 -9.40 -11.08 -16.84
N THR A 336 -8.18 -10.59 -16.70
CA THR A 336 -7.32 -10.18 -17.81
C THR A 336 -6.09 -11.09 -17.87
N THR A 337 -5.84 -11.68 -19.03
CA THR A 337 -4.67 -12.53 -19.27
C THR A 337 -3.41 -11.69 -19.36
N VAL A 338 -2.38 -12.11 -18.62
CA VAL A 338 -1.03 -11.51 -18.59
C VAL A 338 -0.04 -12.66 -18.74
N GLY A 339 0.35 -12.89 -19.98
CA GLY A 339 1.07 -14.08 -20.42
C GLY A 339 0.37 -15.37 -20.12
N ILE A 340 1.09 -16.29 -19.48
CA ILE A 340 0.52 -17.57 -19.07
C ILE A 340 -0.31 -17.50 -17.78
N GLN A 341 -0.45 -16.30 -17.18
CA GLN A 341 -1.19 -16.07 -15.96
C GLN A 341 -2.37 -15.12 -16.21
N THR A 342 -3.19 -14.95 -15.18
CA THR A 342 -4.39 -14.11 -15.24
C THR A 342 -4.49 -13.28 -13.97
N THR A 343 -4.77 -11.99 -14.10
CA THR A 343 -5.15 -11.09 -12.99
C THR A 343 -6.64 -10.81 -13.04
N LEU A 344 -7.22 -10.47 -11.90
CA LEU A 344 -8.65 -10.19 -11.76
C LEU A 344 -8.94 -8.71 -12.03
N GLU A 345 -10.16 -8.37 -12.44
CA GLU A 345 -10.55 -6.97 -12.67
C GLU A 345 -10.74 -6.16 -11.38
N TYR A 346 -10.68 -6.82 -10.22
CA TYR A 346 -10.65 -6.20 -8.89
C TYR A 346 -9.25 -6.31 -8.28
N PRO A 347 -8.92 -5.49 -7.27
CA PRO A 347 -7.61 -5.55 -6.61
C PRO A 347 -7.38 -6.91 -5.96
N TYR A 348 -6.37 -7.64 -6.44
CA TYR A 348 -5.99 -8.95 -5.93
C TYR A 348 -4.47 -8.99 -5.80
N LEU A 349 -3.98 -8.48 -4.66
CA LEU A 349 -2.55 -8.24 -4.44
C LEU A 349 -1.73 -9.51 -4.68
N LEU A 350 -2.16 -10.65 -4.11
CA LEU A 350 -1.41 -11.90 -4.25
C LEU A 350 -1.30 -12.37 -5.71
N GLY A 351 -2.34 -12.18 -6.53
CA GLY A 351 -2.28 -12.48 -7.96
C GLY A 351 -1.37 -11.51 -8.72
N ASP A 352 -1.44 -10.22 -8.41
CA ASP A 352 -0.59 -9.20 -9.05
C ASP A 352 0.90 -9.40 -8.69
N LEU A 353 1.21 -9.80 -7.46
CA LEU A 353 2.56 -10.16 -7.01
C LEU A 353 3.10 -11.38 -7.78
N ARG A 354 2.28 -12.43 -7.93
CA ARG A 354 2.65 -13.67 -8.65
C ARG A 354 2.97 -13.43 -10.11
N ILE A 355 2.19 -12.57 -10.79
CA ILE A 355 2.43 -12.20 -12.19
C ILE A 355 3.82 -11.60 -12.37
N CYS A 356 4.29 -10.86 -11.36
CA CYS A 356 5.61 -10.25 -11.39
C CYS A 356 6.73 -11.23 -11.02
N ALA A 357 6.46 -12.25 -10.21
CA ALA A 357 7.45 -13.22 -9.74
C ALA A 357 7.49 -14.54 -10.54
N SER A 358 6.56 -14.75 -11.49
CA SER A 358 6.46 -15.99 -12.26
C SER A 358 7.66 -16.14 -13.20
N GLY A 359 8.57 -17.05 -12.86
CA GLY A 359 9.85 -17.28 -13.53
C GLY A 359 10.97 -17.63 -12.55
N TYR A 360 10.89 -17.12 -11.31
CA TYR A 360 11.98 -17.21 -10.34
C TYR A 360 11.88 -18.38 -9.34
N VAL A 361 10.84 -19.21 -9.38
CA VAL A 361 10.81 -20.44 -8.56
C VAL A 361 11.60 -21.53 -9.27
N ALA A 362 12.92 -21.33 -9.37
CA ALA A 362 13.84 -22.41 -9.60
C ALA A 362 13.85 -23.28 -8.33
N GLY A 363 13.25 -24.48 -8.45
CA GLY A 363 13.37 -25.65 -7.57
C GLY A 363 13.75 -25.41 -6.11
N THR A 364 12.80 -25.65 -5.21
CA THR A 364 13.15 -26.31 -3.94
C THR A 364 13.27 -27.81 -4.17
#